data_AF-A0A7S0VQR0-F1
#
_entry.id   AF-A0A7S0VQR0-F1
#
_cell.length_a   1.000
_cell.length_b   1.000
_cell.length_c   1.000
_cell.angle_alpha   90.00
_cell.angle_beta   90.00
_cell.angle_gamma   90.00
#
_symmetry.space_group_name_H-M   'P 1'
#
loop_
_entity.id
_entity.type
_entity.pdbx_description
1 polymer ?
#
loop_
_entity_poly.entity_id
_entity_poly.type
_entity_poly.pdbx_seq_one_letter_code
_entity_poly.pdbx_strand_id
1 'polypeptide(L)'
;EGEEGELPRLVMLSSAAVTRPSWSEAKKQAYPEAYNIPIVKLNPLGLLDVKREGENKLRSVGESYTIVRSCGINATHPSGRIEISTGDTAVGRINPTDLARVLVTMLDLPSCTRKTFEVYAREREGTVLASVFDRGGTKGDCQRQLE
;
A
#
# COMPACT_ATOMS: atom_id res chain seq x y z
N GLU A 1 -28.00 3.87 14.25
CA GLU A 1 -27.62 2.53 13.74
C GLU A 1 -26.78 2.78 12.51
N GLY A 2 -25.46 2.62 12.62
CA GLY A 2 -24.54 2.96 11.54
C GLY A 2 -24.50 1.82 10.53
N GLU A 3 -24.57 2.12 9.24
CA GLU A 3 -24.41 1.14 8.18
C GLU A 3 -23.12 0.34 8.41
N GLU A 4 -23.24 -0.95 8.72
CA GLU A 4 -22.12 -1.88 8.65
C GLU A 4 -21.73 -1.99 7.17
N GLY A 5 -20.71 -1.24 6.76
CA GLY A 5 -20.22 -1.29 5.40
C GLY A 5 -19.72 -2.70 5.04
N GLU A 6 -19.84 -3.07 3.77
CA GLU A 6 -19.33 -4.34 3.22
C GLU A 6 -17.84 -4.49 3.53
N LEU A 7 -17.41 -5.64 4.07
CA LEU A 7 -16.01 -5.96 4.33
C LEU A 7 -15.31 -6.49 3.08
N PRO A 8 -13.99 -6.28 2.92
CA PRO A 8 -13.23 -6.91 1.85
C PRO A 8 -13.18 -8.43 2.05
N ARG A 9 -13.60 -9.20 1.06
CA ARG A 9 -13.45 -10.67 1.04
C ARG A 9 -12.09 -11.12 0.52
N LEU A 10 -11.42 -10.28 -0.27
CA LEU A 10 -10.07 -10.52 -0.76
C LEU A 10 -9.16 -9.32 -0.51
N VAL A 11 -7.95 -9.57 -0.02
CA VAL A 11 -6.88 -8.57 0.02
C VAL A 11 -5.77 -9.00 -0.94
N MET A 12 -5.53 -8.21 -1.97
CA MET A 12 -4.46 -8.44 -2.93
C MET A 12 -3.23 -7.60 -2.55
N LEU A 13 -2.12 -8.28 -2.27
CA LEU A 13 -0.80 -7.64 -2.21
C LEU A 13 -0.27 -7.42 -3.64
N SER A 14 -0.38 -6.20 -4.11
CA SER A 14 0.19 -5.75 -5.39
C SER A 14 1.57 -5.13 -5.16
N SER A 15 1.94 -4.11 -5.94
CA SER A 15 3.18 -3.33 -5.79
C SER A 15 2.88 -1.87 -6.06
N ALA A 16 3.52 -0.97 -5.33
CA ALA A 16 3.64 0.41 -5.80
C ALA A 16 4.36 0.39 -7.16
N ALA A 17 4.09 1.40 -7.98
CA ALA A 17 4.66 1.58 -9.31
C ALA A 17 4.04 0.77 -10.46
N VAL A 18 3.02 -0.04 -10.24
CA VAL A 18 2.41 -0.87 -11.30
C VAL A 18 1.82 -0.04 -12.46
N THR A 19 1.53 1.25 -12.27
CA THR A 19 1.05 2.13 -13.35
C THR A 19 2.15 3.04 -13.91
N ARG A 20 3.28 3.19 -13.21
CA ARG A 20 4.39 4.10 -13.56
C ARG A 20 5.00 3.86 -14.94
N PRO A 21 5.19 2.60 -15.41
CA PRO A 21 5.67 2.35 -16.77
C PRO A 21 4.82 3.02 -17.86
N SER A 22 3.51 3.16 -17.61
CA SER A 22 2.54 3.75 -18.54
C SER A 22 2.19 5.21 -18.28
N TRP A 23 2.91 5.89 -17.38
CA TRP A 23 2.66 7.32 -17.13
C TRP A 23 2.96 8.18 -18.37
N SER A 24 2.23 9.30 -18.49
CA SER A 24 2.56 10.33 -19.48
C SER A 24 3.89 10.99 -19.15
N GLU A 25 4.58 11.56 -20.16
CA GLU A 25 5.84 12.28 -19.94
C GLU A 25 5.68 13.45 -18.96
N ALA A 26 4.56 14.17 -19.02
CA ALA A 26 4.26 15.23 -18.06
C ALA A 26 4.22 14.71 -16.61
N LYS A 27 3.60 13.53 -16.36
CA LYS A 27 3.56 12.94 -15.02
C LYS A 27 4.93 12.40 -14.60
N LYS A 28 5.70 11.82 -15.52
CA LYS A 28 7.08 11.38 -15.26
C LYS A 28 7.97 12.57 -14.84
N GLN A 29 7.83 13.71 -15.51
CA GLN A 29 8.56 14.94 -15.19
C GLN A 29 8.11 15.56 -13.86
N ALA A 30 6.81 15.48 -13.53
CA ALA A 30 6.29 15.97 -12.26
C ALA A 30 6.73 15.12 -11.05
N TYR A 31 6.95 13.81 -11.25
CA TYR A 31 7.31 12.87 -10.18
C TYR A 31 8.58 12.06 -10.51
N PRO A 32 9.73 12.73 -10.68
CA PRO A 32 10.96 12.07 -11.10
C PRO A 32 11.45 11.04 -10.07
N GLU A 33 11.29 11.31 -8.79
CA GLU A 33 11.66 10.39 -7.69
C GLU A 33 10.84 9.09 -7.74
N ALA A 34 9.57 9.15 -8.13
CA ALA A 34 8.72 7.97 -8.26
C ALA A 34 9.00 7.19 -9.53
N TYR A 35 9.33 7.88 -10.62
CA TYR A 35 9.57 7.27 -11.94
C TYR A 35 10.98 6.70 -12.10
N ASN A 36 12.00 7.30 -11.49
CA ASN A 36 13.40 6.93 -11.71
C ASN A 36 13.89 5.77 -10.82
N ILE A 37 13.00 5.10 -10.08
CA ILE A 37 13.37 3.92 -9.29
C ILE A 37 13.74 2.72 -10.18
N PRO A 38 14.67 1.84 -9.74
CA PRO A 38 15.17 0.74 -10.56
C PRO A 38 14.09 -0.19 -11.12
N ILE A 39 13.06 -0.52 -10.32
CA ILE A 39 12.02 -1.46 -10.75
C ILE A 39 11.16 -0.92 -11.91
N VAL A 40 10.97 0.40 -12.00
CA VAL A 40 10.24 1.04 -13.11
C VAL A 40 11.10 1.08 -14.37
N LYS A 41 12.40 1.36 -14.22
CA LYS A 41 13.33 1.45 -15.35
C LYS A 41 13.68 0.09 -15.95
N LEU A 42 13.86 -0.91 -15.10
CA LEU A 42 14.29 -2.24 -15.51
C LEU A 42 13.11 -3.15 -15.84
N ASN A 43 12.01 -3.04 -15.08
CA ASN A 43 10.80 -3.89 -15.17
C ASN A 43 11.11 -5.34 -15.59
N PRO A 44 11.94 -6.06 -14.82
CA PRO A 44 12.43 -7.37 -15.23
C PRO A 44 11.26 -8.31 -15.47
N LEU A 45 11.26 -8.98 -16.62
CA LEU A 45 10.22 -9.93 -17.02
C LEU A 45 8.81 -9.32 -17.10
N GLY A 46 8.67 -7.99 -17.19
CA GLY A 46 7.35 -7.34 -17.22
C GLY A 46 6.58 -7.47 -15.90
N LEU A 47 7.29 -7.63 -14.77
CA LEU A 47 6.69 -7.90 -13.45
C LEU A 47 5.58 -6.89 -13.08
N LEU A 48 5.79 -5.60 -13.35
CA LEU A 48 4.81 -4.56 -13.04
C LEU A 48 3.55 -4.68 -13.90
N ASP A 49 3.70 -5.09 -15.15
CA ASP A 49 2.59 -5.29 -16.08
C ASP A 49 1.73 -6.50 -15.68
N VAL A 50 2.38 -7.61 -15.30
CA VAL A 50 1.70 -8.81 -14.78
C VAL A 50 0.93 -8.50 -13.50
N LYS A 51 1.54 -7.75 -12.56
CA LYS A 51 0.83 -7.32 -11.34
C LYS A 51 -0.37 -6.43 -11.66
N ARG A 52 -0.22 -5.47 -12.60
CA ARG A 52 -1.31 -4.60 -13.05
C ARG A 52 -2.44 -5.39 -13.70
N GLU A 53 -2.12 -6.37 -14.54
CA GLU A 53 -3.12 -7.27 -15.13
C GLU A 53 -3.89 -8.03 -14.05
N GLY A 54 -3.19 -8.56 -13.05
CA GLY A 54 -3.81 -9.22 -11.90
C GLY A 54 -4.78 -8.30 -11.15
N GLU A 55 -4.40 -7.04 -10.92
CA GLU A 55 -5.31 -6.07 -10.31
C GLU A 55 -6.55 -5.81 -11.16
N ASN A 56 -6.39 -5.69 -12.49
CA ASN A 56 -7.52 -5.46 -13.39
C ASN A 56 -8.47 -6.67 -13.42
N LYS A 57 -7.92 -7.90 -13.41
CA LYS A 57 -8.72 -9.12 -13.29
C LYS A 57 -9.51 -9.12 -11.99
N LEU A 58 -8.87 -8.83 -10.85
CA LEU A 58 -9.57 -8.76 -9.57
C LEU A 58 -10.72 -7.74 -9.58
N ARG A 59 -10.49 -6.54 -10.15
CA ARG A 59 -11.53 -5.52 -10.30
C ARG A 59 -12.74 -6.01 -11.11
N SER A 60 -12.54 -6.97 -12.03
CA SER A 60 -13.60 -7.50 -12.88
C SER A 60 -14.40 -8.67 -12.26
N VAL A 61 -13.94 -9.26 -11.15
CA VAL A 61 -14.53 -10.46 -10.53
C VAL A 61 -15.85 -10.18 -9.79
N GLY A 62 -16.15 -8.92 -9.47
CA GLY A 62 -17.41 -8.52 -8.81
C GLY A 62 -17.46 -8.73 -7.29
N GLU A 63 -16.49 -9.44 -6.72
CA GLU A 63 -16.35 -9.64 -5.27
C GLU A 63 -15.80 -8.40 -4.55
N SER A 64 -16.06 -8.28 -3.23
CA SER A 64 -15.45 -7.21 -2.43
C SER A 64 -13.96 -7.47 -2.22
N TYR A 65 -13.15 -6.46 -2.52
CA TYR A 65 -11.70 -6.58 -2.47
C TYR A 65 -11.02 -5.33 -1.91
N THR A 66 -9.75 -5.46 -1.52
CA THR A 66 -8.82 -4.34 -1.31
C THR A 66 -7.52 -4.65 -2.02
N ILE A 67 -6.95 -3.66 -2.73
CA ILE A 67 -5.64 -3.79 -3.36
C ILE A 67 -4.63 -2.93 -2.59
N VAL A 68 -3.65 -3.59 -1.98
CA VAL A 68 -2.57 -2.95 -1.22
C VAL A 68 -1.30 -2.96 -2.07
N ARG A 69 -0.83 -1.79 -2.46
CA ARG A 69 0.40 -1.61 -3.26
C ARG A 69 1.57 -1.27 -2.34
N SER A 70 2.32 -2.28 -1.90
CA SER A 70 3.50 -2.01 -1.06
C SER A 70 4.60 -1.28 -1.83
N CYS A 71 5.24 -0.31 -1.21
CA CYS A 71 6.55 0.17 -1.65
C CYS A 71 7.64 -0.89 -1.37
N GLY A 72 8.92 -0.51 -1.42
CA GLY A 72 10.04 -1.45 -1.37
C GLY A 72 10.05 -2.29 -0.09
N ILE A 73 9.78 -3.59 -0.21
CA ILE A 73 9.82 -4.51 0.93
C ILE A 73 11.28 -4.73 1.34
N ASN A 74 11.60 -4.48 2.60
CA ASN A 74 12.95 -4.67 3.13
C ASN A 74 12.89 -5.14 4.59
N ALA A 75 13.42 -6.33 4.87
CA ALA A 75 13.43 -6.95 6.20
C ALA A 75 14.26 -6.19 7.24
N THR A 76 15.26 -5.41 6.82
CA THR A 76 16.09 -4.60 7.72
C THR A 76 15.57 -3.18 7.91
N HIS A 77 14.52 -2.78 7.18
CA HIS A 77 13.90 -1.48 7.39
C HIS A 77 13.17 -1.49 8.76
N PRO A 78 13.38 -0.48 9.62
CA PRO A 78 12.78 -0.47 10.94
C PRO A 78 11.26 -0.41 10.85
N SER A 79 10.60 -0.98 11.85
CA SER A 79 9.16 -0.79 12.01
C SER A 79 8.84 0.67 12.29
N GLY A 80 7.75 1.16 11.70
CA GLY A 80 7.45 2.58 11.68
C GLY A 80 5.96 2.90 11.72
N ARG A 81 5.63 4.17 11.53
CA ARG A 81 4.25 4.59 11.27
C ARG A 81 3.90 4.21 9.83
N ILE A 82 2.82 3.44 9.65
CA ILE A 82 2.32 3.15 8.29
C ILE A 82 1.74 4.42 7.70
N GLU A 83 2.19 4.76 6.51
CA GLU A 83 1.64 5.82 5.67
C GLU A 83 0.91 5.19 4.49
N ILE A 84 -0.24 5.76 4.19
CA ILE A 84 -1.08 5.39 3.05
C ILE A 84 -1.03 6.54 2.04
N SER A 85 -0.98 6.19 0.75
CA SER A 85 -1.00 7.18 -0.33
C SER A 85 -1.82 6.68 -1.50
N THR A 86 -2.24 7.59 -2.37
CA THR A 86 -2.97 7.30 -3.60
C THR A 86 -2.32 8.05 -4.77
N GLY A 87 -2.58 7.58 -6.00
CA GLY A 87 -2.03 8.19 -7.22
C GLY A 87 -0.82 7.46 -7.83
N ASP A 88 -0.37 6.39 -7.19
CA ASP A 88 0.78 5.55 -7.58
C ASP A 88 2.12 6.29 -7.51
N THR A 89 2.26 7.30 -6.63
CA THR A 89 3.42 8.21 -6.52
C THR A 89 4.29 7.95 -5.30
N ALA A 90 3.90 7.05 -4.39
CA ALA A 90 4.61 6.83 -3.13
C ALA A 90 6.00 6.22 -3.34
N VAL A 91 6.99 6.73 -2.62
CA VAL A 91 8.35 6.20 -2.60
C VAL A 91 8.74 5.95 -1.15
N GLY A 92 9.16 4.73 -0.85
CA GLY A 92 9.51 4.36 0.51
C GLY A 92 9.86 2.89 0.63
N ARG A 93 10.00 2.44 1.87
CA ARG A 93 10.23 1.04 2.21
C ARG A 93 9.25 0.60 3.29
N ILE A 94 9.08 -0.70 3.43
CA ILE A 94 8.25 -1.28 4.49
C ILE A 94 8.86 -2.59 4.97
N ASN A 95 8.81 -2.81 6.29
CA ASN A 95 9.17 -4.08 6.88
C ASN A 95 8.10 -5.15 6.54
N PRO A 96 8.47 -6.38 6.13
CA PRO A 96 7.51 -7.46 5.87
C PRO A 96 6.53 -7.70 7.03
N THR A 97 6.98 -7.58 8.29
CA THR A 97 6.14 -7.77 9.47
C THR A 97 5.04 -6.72 9.56
N ASP A 98 5.35 -5.45 9.26
CA ASP A 98 4.35 -4.39 9.27
C ASP A 98 3.43 -4.47 8.05
N LEU A 99 3.96 -4.85 6.89
CA LEU A 99 3.14 -5.13 5.71
C LEU A 99 2.13 -6.25 5.99
N ALA A 100 2.55 -7.34 6.66
CA ALA A 100 1.65 -8.42 7.03
C ALA A 100 0.52 -7.93 7.96
N ARG A 101 0.84 -7.08 8.94
CA ARG A 101 -0.17 -6.46 9.81
C ARG A 101 -1.18 -5.63 9.00
N VAL A 102 -0.69 -4.79 8.08
CA VAL A 102 -1.55 -4.00 7.18
C VAL A 102 -2.50 -4.91 6.42
N LEU A 103 -2.00 -5.96 5.76
CA LEU A 103 -2.80 -6.87 4.95
C LEU A 103 -3.92 -7.54 5.76
N VAL A 104 -3.61 -8.01 6.98
CA VAL A 104 -4.60 -8.63 7.87
C VAL A 104 -5.62 -7.60 8.34
N THR A 105 -5.17 -6.40 8.75
CA THR A 105 -6.07 -5.33 9.22
C THR A 105 -7.09 -4.91 8.16
N MET A 106 -6.74 -4.95 6.87
CA MET A 106 -7.68 -4.55 5.80
C MET A 106 -8.94 -5.41 5.75
N LEU A 107 -8.86 -6.70 6.14
CA LEU A 107 -10.01 -7.59 6.16
C LEU A 107 -11.11 -7.14 7.14
N ASP A 108 -10.75 -6.36 8.16
CA ASP A 108 -11.63 -5.91 9.25
C ASP A 108 -12.09 -4.45 9.10
N LEU A 109 -11.84 -3.83 7.95
CA LEU A 109 -12.09 -2.41 7.68
C LEU A 109 -13.04 -2.22 6.47
N PRO A 110 -14.33 -1.91 6.71
CA PRO A 110 -15.28 -1.62 5.63
C PRO A 110 -14.85 -0.47 4.71
N SER A 111 -14.14 0.53 5.27
CA SER A 111 -13.62 1.69 4.53
C SER A 111 -12.59 1.31 3.45
N CYS A 112 -12.01 0.11 3.53
CA CYS A 112 -11.03 -0.39 2.57
C CYS A 112 -11.67 -1.13 1.38
N THR A 113 -12.98 -1.37 1.42
CA THR A 113 -13.69 -2.10 0.38
C THR A 113 -13.67 -1.37 -0.96
N ARG A 114 -13.28 -2.11 -1.99
CA ARG A 114 -13.03 -1.66 -3.37
C ARG A 114 -11.99 -0.55 -3.48
N LYS A 115 -11.10 -0.38 -2.48
CA LYS A 115 -10.02 0.61 -2.51
C LYS A 115 -8.72 0.05 -3.07
N THR A 116 -7.94 0.95 -3.66
CA THR A 116 -6.55 0.70 -4.08
C THR A 116 -5.68 1.82 -3.53
N PHE A 117 -4.65 1.48 -2.77
CA PHE A 117 -3.74 2.47 -2.18
C PHE A 117 -2.34 1.90 -2.02
N GLU A 118 -1.38 2.81 -1.88
CA GLU A 118 0.03 2.50 -1.64
C GLU A 118 0.34 2.52 -0.15
N VAL A 119 1.27 1.66 0.29
CA VAL A 119 1.72 1.62 1.68
C VAL A 119 3.23 1.62 1.81
N TYR A 120 3.73 2.40 2.75
CA TYR A 120 5.11 2.42 3.18
C TYR A 120 5.20 2.76 4.67
N ALA A 121 6.35 2.52 5.29
CA ALA A 121 6.60 2.92 6.67
C ALA A 121 7.44 4.19 6.70
N ARG A 122 7.05 5.13 7.56
CA ARG A 122 7.91 6.24 7.98
C ARG A 122 8.58 5.85 9.29
N GLU A 123 9.90 5.95 9.33
CA GLU A 123 10.66 5.70 10.54
C GLU A 123 10.16 6.63 11.65
N ARG A 124 9.98 6.10 12.85
CA ARG A 124 9.68 6.94 14.01
C ARG A 124 10.97 7.66 14.39
N GLU A 125 11.01 8.99 14.22
CA GLU A 125 12.08 9.79 14.83
C GLU A 125 12.10 9.52 16.34
N GLY A 126 13.29 9.19 16.85
CA GLY A 126 13.42 8.42 18.09
C GLY A 126 12.87 9.08 19.35
N THR A 127 12.40 8.24 20.27
CA THR A 127 12.89 8.30 21.64
C THR A 127 13.17 6.88 22.08
N VAL A 128 14.42 6.64 22.49
CA VAL A 128 14.80 5.46 23.25
C VAL A 128 14.03 5.50 24.56
N LEU A 129 12.98 4.69 24.68
CA LEU A 129 12.49 4.17 25.95
C LEU A 129 11.59 2.97 25.63
N ALA A 130 12.08 1.80 26.02
CA ALA A 130 11.25 0.63 26.21
C ALA A 130 10.06 1.01 27.09
N SER A 131 8.85 1.10 26.52
CA SER A 131 7.53 1.03 27.22
C SER A 131 6.34 1.57 26.41
N VAL A 132 6.09 1.16 25.16
CA VAL A 132 4.71 1.19 24.60
C VAL A 132 4.47 0.05 23.61
N PHE A 133 4.70 -1.18 24.05
CA PHE A 133 4.18 -2.38 23.36
C PHE A 133 3.02 -2.95 24.18
N ASP A 134 2.01 -2.14 24.50
CA ASP A 134 0.79 -2.64 25.16
C ASP A 134 -0.51 -1.86 24.89
N ARG A 135 -0.65 -1.12 23.78
CA ARG A 135 -2.00 -0.72 23.36
C ARG A 135 -2.12 -0.76 21.85
N GLY A 136 -2.96 -1.69 21.40
CA GLY A 136 -3.27 -1.98 20.01
C GLY A 136 -3.55 -0.73 19.19
N GLY A 137 -2.96 -0.68 17.99
CA GLY A 137 -3.34 0.30 16.98
C GLY A 137 -4.84 0.15 16.71
N THR A 138 -5.60 1.20 17.02
CA THR A 138 -7.05 1.20 16.86
C THR A 138 -7.40 1.43 15.39
N LYS A 139 -8.51 0.82 14.96
CA LYS A 139 -9.09 0.87 13.61
C LYS A 139 -9.29 2.30 13.03
N GLY A 140 -9.18 3.34 13.86
CA GLY A 140 -9.51 4.73 13.51
C GLY A 140 -8.48 5.47 12.66
N ASP A 141 -7.20 5.09 12.69
CA ASP A 141 -6.15 5.83 11.95
C ASP A 141 -6.11 5.50 10.46
N CYS A 142 -6.53 4.29 10.07
CA CYS A 142 -6.63 3.91 8.66
C CYS A 142 -7.84 4.56 7.96
N GLN A 143 -8.94 4.79 8.68
CA GLN A 143 -10.19 5.32 8.13
C GLN A 143 -10.03 6.77 7.59
N ARG A 144 -9.26 7.61 8.29
CA ARG A 144 -9.08 9.03 7.94
C ARG A 144 -8.15 9.29 6.75
N GLN A 145 -7.36 8.29 6.33
CA GLN A 145 -6.38 8.44 5.25
C GLN A 145 -6.89 7.93 3.89
N LEU A 146 -8.12 7.41 3.84
CA LEU A 146 -8.74 6.79 2.65
C LEU A 146 -9.89 7.63 2.05
N GLU A 147 -10.19 8.78 2.66
CA GLU A 147 -11.07 9.84 2.12
C GLU A 147 -10.29 10.77 1.18
#